data_AF-A0A8J9TSK6-F1
#
_entry.id   AF-A0A8J9TSK6-F1
#
_cell.length_a   1.000
_cell.length_b   1.000
_cell.length_c   1.000
_cell.angle_alpha   90.00
_cell.angle_beta   90.00
_cell.angle_gamma   90.00
#
_symmetry.space_group_name_H-M   'P 1'
#
loop_
_entity.id
_entity.type
_entity.pdbx_description
1 polymer ?
#
loop_
_entity_poly.entity_id
_entity_poly.type
_entity_poly.pdbx_seq_one_letter_code
_entity_poly.pdbx_strand_id
1 'polypeptide(L)'
;SFPMHHAVPSTNYAWLPHNMDPSLPTPPEYQDMSVQPLGDMKAKHEHFMNGCSDYYESMGDRCWSNERDRITMSLRQPQSMRNYTEFGFTKIRAPDHVFSLIQEFWQANKDKQKLERWPAGNIYTNHWESPTYLVSV
;
A
#
# COMPACT_ATOMS: atom_id res chain seq x y z
N SER A 1 5.19 7.60 -1.43
CA SER A 1 4.75 6.19 -1.43
C SER A 1 4.75 5.68 -0.01
N PHE A 2 3.96 4.63 0.30
CA PHE A 2 4.12 3.87 1.53
C PHE A 2 5.55 3.29 1.62
N PRO A 3 6.06 2.91 2.80
CA PRO A 3 7.41 2.37 2.91
C PRO A 3 7.50 1.04 2.15
N MET A 4 8.16 1.06 0.99
CA MET A 4 8.34 -0.11 0.10
C MET A 4 9.81 -0.36 -0.20
N HIS A 5 10.55 0.70 -0.52
CA HIS A 5 11.98 0.64 -0.84
C HIS A 5 12.88 1.04 0.33
N HIS A 6 12.29 1.65 1.37
CA HIS A 6 12.95 2.06 2.61
C HIS A 6 12.02 1.80 3.79
N ALA A 7 12.59 1.77 5.00
CA ALA A 7 11.83 1.54 6.22
C ALA A 7 10.87 2.69 6.58
N VAL A 8 11.15 3.91 6.10
CA VAL A 8 10.35 5.10 6.35
C VAL A 8 10.09 5.82 5.02
N PRO A 9 8.90 6.41 4.81
CA PRO A 9 8.66 7.25 3.65
C PRO A 9 9.62 8.45 3.63
N SER A 10 10.07 8.83 2.43
CA SER A 10 10.88 10.04 2.26
C SER A 10 10.11 11.29 2.69
N THR A 11 10.79 12.14 3.45
CA THR A 11 10.41 13.51 3.81
C THR A 11 11.15 14.57 2.99
N ASN A 12 11.95 14.16 1.99
CA ASN A 12 12.60 15.05 1.03
C ASN A 12 11.57 15.53 0.00
N TYR A 13 10.70 16.46 0.39
CA TYR A 13 9.55 16.85 -0.43
C TYR A 13 9.95 17.64 -1.68
N ALA A 14 9.21 17.43 -2.77
CA ALA A 14 9.50 18.09 -4.05
C ALA A 14 9.48 19.63 -3.97
N TRP A 15 8.75 20.22 -3.03
CA TRP A 15 8.65 21.68 -2.84
C TRP A 15 9.68 22.26 -1.87
N LEU A 16 10.63 21.46 -1.36
CA LEU A 16 11.73 21.99 -0.55
C LEU A 16 12.66 22.86 -1.42
N PRO A 17 13.26 23.94 -0.87
CA PRO A 17 14.03 24.90 -1.66
C PRO A 17 15.11 24.26 -2.55
N HIS A 18 15.90 23.32 -2.02
CA HIS A 18 16.98 22.64 -2.76
C HIS A 18 16.48 21.69 -3.87
N ASN A 19 15.21 21.30 -3.86
CA ASN A 19 14.60 20.51 -4.94
C ASN A 19 13.94 21.40 -6.01
N MET A 20 13.66 22.66 -5.69
CA MET A 20 13.06 23.64 -6.60
C MET A 20 14.11 24.50 -7.33
N ASP A 21 15.26 24.72 -6.70
CA ASP A 21 16.38 25.49 -7.23
C ASP A 21 17.68 24.68 -7.20
N PRO A 22 18.18 24.20 -8.36
CA PRO A 22 19.42 23.42 -8.46
C PRO A 22 20.69 24.16 -8.02
N SER A 23 20.65 25.48 -7.86
CA SER A 23 21.80 26.25 -7.36
C SER A 23 22.01 26.10 -5.85
N LEU A 24 20.96 25.69 -5.12
CA LEU A 24 21.03 25.45 -3.69
C LEU A 24 21.57 24.03 -3.42
N PRO A 25 22.55 23.87 -2.51
CA PRO A 25 23.05 22.55 -2.16
C PRO A 25 21.97 21.74 -1.43
N THR A 26 21.94 20.42 -1.67
CA THR A 26 21.07 19.50 -0.92
C THR A 26 21.57 19.37 0.53
N PRO A 27 20.72 19.66 1.54
CA PRO A 27 21.08 19.49 2.95
C PRO A 27 21.52 18.05 3.27
N PRO A 28 22.47 17.84 4.19
CA PRO A 28 23.02 16.51 4.51
C PRO A 28 21.97 15.45 4.82
N GLU A 29 20.90 15.81 5.51
CA GLU A 29 19.80 14.92 5.89
C GLU A 29 18.98 14.39 4.71
N TYR A 30 19.08 15.01 3.53
CA TYR A 30 18.33 14.65 2.33
C TYR A 30 19.18 14.04 1.21
N GLN A 31 20.52 14.00 1.36
CA GLN A 31 21.43 13.58 0.28
C GLN A 31 21.14 12.16 -0.24
N ASP A 32 20.84 11.22 0.67
CA ASP A 32 20.53 9.83 0.32
C ASP A 32 19.01 9.56 0.26
N MET A 33 18.19 10.61 0.31
CA MET A 33 16.74 10.49 0.39
C MET A 33 16.08 10.84 -0.94
N SER A 34 15.36 9.88 -1.52
CA SER A 34 14.62 10.10 -2.77
C SER A 34 13.62 11.24 -2.65
N VAL A 35 13.49 12.09 -3.67
CA VAL A 35 12.48 13.17 -3.67
C VAL A 35 11.06 12.58 -3.60
N GLN A 36 10.20 13.13 -2.73
CA GLN A 36 8.81 12.73 -2.54
C GLN A 36 7.85 13.70 -3.25
N PRO A 37 7.27 13.34 -4.39
CA PRO A 37 6.31 14.20 -5.11
C PRO A 37 4.85 14.03 -4.65
N LEU A 38 4.53 12.99 -3.86
CA LEU A 38 3.13 12.61 -3.55
C LEU A 38 2.55 13.27 -2.29
N GLY A 39 3.17 14.35 -1.82
CA GLY A 39 2.80 15.03 -0.57
C GLY A 39 3.46 14.41 0.67
N ASP A 40 2.92 14.74 1.84
CA ASP A 40 3.36 14.16 3.11
C ASP A 40 2.91 12.71 3.26
N MET A 41 3.69 11.82 2.67
CA MET A 41 3.41 10.39 2.69
C MET A 41 3.73 9.74 4.03
N LYS A 42 4.53 10.41 4.88
CA LYS A 42 4.80 9.96 6.25
C LYS A 42 3.54 10.14 7.09
N ALA A 43 2.95 11.34 7.08
CA ALA A 43 1.73 11.62 7.81
C ALA A 43 0.57 10.72 7.34
N LYS A 44 0.42 10.46 6.03
CA LYS A 44 -0.57 9.52 5.50
C LYS A 44 -0.37 8.10 6.01
N HIS A 45 0.88 7.63 6.07
CA HIS A 45 1.23 6.30 6.58
C HIS A 45 0.96 6.19 8.09
N GLU A 46 1.39 7.17 8.87
CA GLU A 46 1.14 7.22 10.31
C GLU A 46 -0.36 7.29 10.63
N HIS A 47 -1.12 8.09 9.88
CA HIS A 47 -2.58 8.16 10.03
C HIS A 47 -3.25 6.81 9.77
N PHE A 48 -2.87 6.13 8.69
CA PHE A 48 -3.37 4.79 8.37
C PHE A 48 -3.05 3.79 9.49
N MET A 49 -1.80 3.78 9.97
CA MET A 49 -1.36 2.84 11.00
C MET A 49 -2.00 3.11 12.36
N ASN A 50 -2.13 4.38 12.74
CA ASN A 50 -2.84 4.77 13.95
C ASN A 50 -4.32 4.37 13.88
N GLY A 51 -4.98 4.56 12.73
CA GLY A 51 -6.36 4.12 12.54
C GLY A 51 -6.55 2.61 12.76
N CYS A 52 -5.60 1.79 12.31
CA CYS A 52 -5.59 0.35 12.63
C CYS A 52 -5.42 0.10 14.13
N SER A 53 -4.43 0.75 14.75
CA SER A 53 -4.12 0.55 16.17
C SER A 53 -5.29 0.95 17.07
N ASP A 54 -5.93 2.08 16.77
CA ASP A 54 -7.09 2.59 17.50
C ASP A 54 -8.29 1.66 17.37
N TYR A 55 -8.55 1.14 16.17
CA TYR A 55 -9.66 0.21 15.92
C TYR A 55 -9.52 -1.12 16.69
N TYR A 56 -8.29 -1.62 16.87
CA TYR A 56 -8.01 -2.87 17.58
C TYR A 56 -7.68 -2.67 19.07
N GLU A 57 -7.62 -1.43 19.55
CA GLU A 57 -7.41 -1.03 20.95
C GLU A 57 -6.27 -1.81 21.63
N SER A 58 -6.61 -2.71 22.56
CA SER A 58 -5.68 -3.58 23.29
C SER A 58 -4.81 -4.48 22.40
N MET A 59 -5.20 -4.70 21.15
CA MET A 59 -4.45 -5.44 20.15
C MET A 59 -3.78 -4.55 19.09
N GLY A 60 -3.80 -3.23 19.27
CA GLY A 60 -3.30 -2.25 18.29
C GLY A 60 -1.83 -2.42 17.93
N ASP A 61 -1.01 -2.96 18.83
CA ASP A 61 0.40 -3.29 18.57
C ASP A 61 0.59 -4.30 17.42
N ARG A 62 -0.42 -5.14 17.17
CA ARG A 62 -0.38 -6.10 16.06
C ARG A 62 -0.34 -5.41 14.70
N CYS A 63 -0.94 -4.23 14.57
CA CYS A 63 -0.88 -3.44 13.33
C CYS A 63 0.57 -3.09 13.01
N TRP A 64 1.29 -2.50 13.97
CA TRP A 64 2.70 -2.14 13.79
C TRP A 64 3.61 -3.34 13.61
N SER A 65 3.32 -4.47 14.26
CA SER A 65 4.06 -5.72 14.01
C SER A 65 3.91 -6.17 12.55
N ASN A 66 2.67 -6.26 12.05
CA ASN A 66 2.42 -6.63 10.66
C ASN A 66 3.04 -5.64 9.67
N GLU A 67 3.06 -4.35 9.99
CA GLU A 67 3.71 -3.35 9.13
C GLU A 67 5.23 -3.53 9.06
N ARG A 68 5.88 -3.82 10.18
CA ARG A 68 7.32 -4.14 10.18
C ARG A 68 7.62 -5.37 9.34
N ASP A 69 6.77 -6.40 9.42
CA ASP A 69 6.90 -7.60 8.61
C ASP A 69 6.70 -7.30 7.11
N ARG A 70 5.66 -6.52 6.76
CA ARG A 70 5.40 -6.10 5.38
C ARG A 70 6.56 -5.29 4.80
N ILE A 71 7.09 -4.32 5.55
CA ILE A 71 8.27 -3.52 5.15
C ILE A 71 9.47 -4.44 4.95
N THR A 72 9.73 -5.33 5.90
CA THR A 72 10.85 -6.28 5.83
C THR A 72 10.74 -7.18 4.60
N MET A 73 9.55 -7.68 4.28
CA MET A 73 9.30 -8.46 3.08
C MET A 73 9.52 -7.62 1.82
N SER A 74 9.03 -6.37 1.80
CA SER A 74 9.18 -5.45 0.66
C SER A 74 10.65 -5.13 0.34
N LEU A 75 11.51 -5.05 1.36
CA LEU A 75 12.95 -4.81 1.20
C LEU A 75 13.73 -6.06 0.78
N ARG A 76 13.27 -7.26 1.17
CA ARG A 76 13.98 -8.53 0.91
C ARG A 76 13.58 -9.19 -0.41
N GLN A 77 12.29 -9.15 -0.76
CA GLN A 77 11.78 -9.91 -1.91
C GLN A 77 12.40 -9.46 -3.24
N PRO A 78 12.47 -8.17 -3.60
CA PRO A 78 12.96 -7.75 -4.92
C PRO A 78 14.38 -8.23 -5.22
N GLN A 79 15.28 -8.12 -4.24
CA GLN A 79 16.68 -8.57 -4.38
C GLN A 79 16.83 -10.11 -4.40
N SER A 80 15.87 -10.84 -3.82
CA SER A 80 15.92 -12.31 -3.74
C SER A 80 15.35 -12.99 -4.99
N MET A 81 14.63 -12.25 -5.81
CA MET A 81 13.97 -12.77 -7.00
C MET A 81 14.88 -12.64 -8.21
N ARG A 82 15.21 -13.78 -8.83
CA ARG A 82 15.94 -13.84 -10.09
C ARG A 82 14.93 -13.82 -11.24
N ASN A 83 15.26 -13.13 -12.33
CA ASN A 83 14.51 -13.12 -13.61
C ASN A 83 13.17 -12.37 -13.63
N TYR A 84 12.92 -11.40 -12.74
CA TYR A 84 11.69 -10.57 -12.80
C TYR A 84 11.51 -9.77 -14.11
N THR A 85 12.60 -9.53 -14.85
CA THR A 85 12.62 -8.72 -16.07
C THR A 85 12.62 -9.54 -17.35
N GLU A 86 12.90 -10.84 -17.28
CA GLU A 86 13.06 -11.69 -18.48
C GLU A 86 11.71 -11.98 -19.14
N PHE A 87 10.67 -12.15 -18.33
CA PHE A 87 9.29 -12.33 -18.78
C PHE A 87 8.43 -11.18 -18.25
N GLY A 88 8.39 -10.08 -18.99
CA GLY A 88 7.44 -9.00 -18.70
C GLY A 88 5.99 -9.50 -18.73
N PHE A 89 5.10 -8.88 -17.96
CA PHE A 89 3.68 -9.19 -18.01
C PHE A 89 3.01 -8.45 -19.17
N THR A 90 2.40 -9.18 -20.10
CA THR A 90 1.56 -8.57 -21.13
C THR A 90 0.13 -8.44 -20.60
N LYS A 91 -0.35 -7.20 -20.44
CA LYS A 91 -1.75 -6.95 -20.13
C LYS A 91 -2.60 -7.25 -21.36
N ILE A 92 -3.39 -8.30 -21.30
CA ILE A 92 -4.35 -8.66 -22.34
C ILE A 92 -5.77 -8.34 -21.88
N ARG A 93 -6.66 -8.02 -22.83
CA ARG A 93 -8.09 -7.88 -22.55
C ARG A 93 -8.70 -9.27 -22.34
N ALA A 94 -9.48 -9.44 -21.28
CA ALA A 94 -10.28 -10.65 -21.09
C ALA A 94 -11.27 -10.79 -22.27
N PRO A 95 -11.39 -11.96 -22.91
CA PRO A 95 -12.40 -12.19 -23.95
C PRO A 95 -13.81 -11.85 -23.42
N ASP A 96 -14.63 -11.24 -24.27
CA ASP A 96 -15.93 -10.70 -23.85
C ASP A 96 -16.81 -11.77 -23.19
N HIS A 97 -16.85 -12.99 -23.76
CA HIS A 97 -17.63 -14.09 -23.20
C HIS A 97 -17.18 -14.53 -21.80
N VAL A 98 -15.88 -14.42 -21.45
CA VAL A 98 -15.39 -14.74 -20.11
C VAL A 98 -15.77 -13.64 -19.12
N PHE A 99 -15.62 -12.38 -19.53
CA PHE A 99 -15.98 -11.25 -18.69
C PHE A 99 -17.50 -11.19 -18.43
N SER A 100 -18.32 -11.55 -19.41
CA SER A 100 -19.77 -11.68 -19.26
C SER A 100 -20.16 -12.61 -18.12
N LEU A 101 -19.49 -13.76 -17.96
CA LEU A 101 -19.76 -14.69 -16.85
C LEU A 101 -19.54 -14.04 -15.48
N ILE A 102 -18.46 -13.27 -15.34
CA ILE A 102 -18.13 -12.55 -14.10
C ILE A 102 -19.16 -11.44 -13.85
N GLN A 103 -19.55 -10.72 -14.90
CA GLN A 103 -20.51 -9.63 -14.81
C GLN A 103 -21.92 -10.14 -14.43
N GLU A 104 -22.37 -11.24 -15.03
CA GLU A 104 -23.65 -11.89 -14.69
C GLU A 104 -23.67 -12.34 -13.24
N PHE A 105 -22.60 -13.02 -12.79
CA PHE A 105 -22.43 -13.42 -11.40
C PHE A 105 -22.52 -12.21 -10.46
N TRP A 106 -21.79 -11.14 -10.76
CA TRP A 106 -21.79 -9.93 -9.95
C TRP A 106 -23.18 -9.29 -9.88
N GLN A 107 -23.85 -9.07 -11.00
CA GLN A 107 -25.17 -8.43 -11.01
C GLN A 107 -26.23 -9.25 -10.25
N ALA A 108 -26.16 -10.58 -10.32
CA ALA A 108 -27.10 -11.46 -9.62
C ALA A 108 -26.87 -11.55 -8.10
N ASN A 109 -25.68 -11.16 -7.62
CA ASN A 109 -25.27 -11.44 -6.23
C ASN A 109 -24.67 -10.27 -5.46
N LYS A 110 -24.38 -9.12 -6.08
CA LYS A 110 -23.79 -7.94 -5.41
C LYS A 110 -24.54 -7.50 -4.15
N ASP A 111 -25.87 -7.61 -4.16
CA ASP A 111 -26.72 -7.22 -3.02
C ASP A 111 -26.73 -8.28 -1.90
N LYS A 112 -26.09 -9.44 -2.12
CA LYS A 112 -25.91 -10.54 -1.14
C LYS A 112 -24.53 -10.49 -0.47
N GLN A 113 -23.78 -9.41 -0.67
CA GLN A 113 -22.47 -9.25 -0.08
C GLN A 113 -22.53 -9.30 1.46
N LYS A 114 -21.52 -9.91 2.06
CA LYS A 114 -21.37 -10.01 3.51
C LYS A 114 -20.13 -9.23 3.93
N LEU A 115 -20.20 -8.61 5.09
CA LEU A 115 -19.06 -7.93 5.70
C LEU A 115 -17.91 -8.93 5.86
N GLU A 116 -16.75 -8.61 5.31
CA GLU A 116 -15.57 -9.43 5.46
C GLU A 116 -15.04 -9.38 6.89
N ARG A 117 -14.45 -10.49 7.34
CA ARG A 117 -13.78 -10.58 8.64
C ARG A 117 -12.29 -10.68 8.44
N TRP A 118 -11.57 -9.68 8.93
CA TRP A 118 -10.13 -9.61 8.86
C TRP A 118 -9.50 -10.08 10.17
N PRO A 119 -8.34 -10.76 10.11
CA PRO A 119 -7.54 -11.02 11.31
C PRO A 119 -7.14 -9.71 12.00
N ALA A 120 -7.10 -9.73 13.33
CA ALA A 120 -6.74 -8.54 14.11
C ALA A 120 -5.35 -8.02 13.75
N GLY A 121 -5.25 -6.72 13.48
CA GLY A 121 -4.01 -6.06 13.07
C GLY A 121 -3.61 -6.29 11.60
N ASN A 122 -4.49 -6.85 10.76
CA ASN A 122 -4.26 -6.93 9.33
C ASN A 122 -4.30 -5.52 8.72
N ILE A 123 -3.24 -5.16 7.99
CA ILE A 123 -3.03 -3.83 7.40
C ILE A 123 -3.01 -3.85 5.86
N TYR A 124 -3.43 -4.95 5.23
CA TYR A 124 -3.49 -5.04 3.76
C TYR A 124 -4.69 -4.27 3.19
N THR A 125 -5.68 -3.95 4.03
CA THR A 125 -6.86 -3.14 3.70
C THR A 125 -7.09 -2.11 4.82
N ASN A 126 -7.81 -1.03 4.55
CA ASN A 126 -8.23 -0.03 5.54
C ASN A 126 -9.64 -0.33 6.11
N HIS A 127 -9.94 -1.60 6.39
CA HIS A 127 -11.31 -2.05 6.73
C HIS A 127 -11.91 -1.43 8.00
N TRP A 128 -11.08 -0.85 8.89
CA TRP A 128 -11.54 -0.08 10.05
C TRP A 128 -12.20 1.25 9.67
N GLU A 129 -11.82 1.83 8.53
CA GLU A 129 -12.36 3.09 8.01
C GLU A 129 -13.32 2.85 6.84
N SER A 130 -12.96 1.94 5.93
CA SER A 130 -13.74 1.58 4.75
C SER A 130 -13.99 0.07 4.75
N PRO A 131 -15.11 -0.39 5.33
CA PRO A 131 -15.42 -1.81 5.45
C PRO A 131 -15.43 -2.49 4.08
N THR A 132 -14.87 -3.70 4.02
CA THR A 132 -14.85 -4.50 2.80
C THR A 132 -15.92 -5.58 2.84
N TYR A 133 -16.46 -5.92 1.67
CA TYR A 133 -17.57 -6.86 1.54
C TYR A 133 -17.25 -7.91 0.48
N LEU A 134 -17.66 -9.15 0.75
CA LEU A 134 -17.44 -10.28 -0.13
C LEU A 134 -18.78 -10.91 -0.53
N VAL A 135 -18.91 -11.22 -1.81
CA VAL A 135 -19.96 -12.10 -2.33
C VAL A 135 -19.40 -13.52 -2.36
N SER A 136 -19.99 -14.41 -1.56
CA SER A 136 -19.68 -15.84 -1.54
C SER A 136 -21.02 -16.59 -1.51
N VAL A 137 -21.29 -17.33 -2.60
CA VAL A 137 -22.50 -18.13 -2.83
C VAL A 137 -22.22 -19.61 -2.67
#